data_AF-A0A420WRQ3-F1
#
_entry.id   AF-A0A420WRQ3-F1
#
_cell.length_a   1.000
_cell.length_b   1.000
_cell.length_c   1.000
_cell.angle_alpha   90.00
_cell.angle_beta   90.00
_cell.angle_gamma   90.00
#
_symmetry.space_group_name_H-M   'P 1'
#
loop_
_entity.id
_entity.type
_entity.pdbx_description
1 polymer ?
#
loop_
_entity_poly.entity_id
_entity_poly.type
_entity_poly.pdbx_seq_one_letter_code
_entity_poly.pdbx_strand_id
1 'polypeptide(L)'
;MVHDKRNRRVTVQGASGGVYRMADRLPENIDPLLRQILDYFLGHYRENGRVIRKAEIDPLAFHRALPKVWIYERMAKDEFICRLAGDDVRSMYDRPIVGCSLAKLIRTPNAPDVMAHHEAILSMPGIGYMTGRVYLQSLERFGIGERLLLPALGTDGTPRFVWGATSYHFETVGQDAILEQPNRLLIPLANLSADPS
;
A
#
# COMPACT_ATOMS: atom_id res chain seq x y z
N MET A 1 9.54 14.15 18.71
CA MET A 1 9.90 12.96 17.91
C MET A 1 10.23 11.82 18.87
N VAL A 2 9.29 10.91 19.11
CA VAL A 2 9.56 9.71 19.92
C VAL A 2 10.15 8.67 18.98
N HIS A 3 11.46 8.43 19.08
CA HIS A 3 12.09 7.31 18.39
C HIS A 3 11.56 6.01 18.98
N ASP A 4 10.79 5.30 18.18
CA ASP A 4 10.25 4.01 18.51
C ASP A 4 11.35 2.93 18.53
N LYS A 5 12.05 2.80 19.68
CA LYS A 5 13.20 1.91 19.89
C LYS A 5 12.88 0.40 19.83
N ARG A 6 11.60 0.01 19.68
CA ARG A 6 11.15 -1.39 19.77
C ARG A 6 10.72 -2.02 18.44
N ASN A 7 10.73 -1.27 17.32
CA ASN A 7 10.36 -1.83 16.02
C ASN A 7 11.62 -2.32 15.30
N ARG A 8 11.88 -3.63 15.33
CA ARG A 8 13.02 -4.21 14.61
C ARG A 8 12.73 -4.06 13.11
N ARG A 9 13.53 -3.23 12.44
CA ARG A 9 13.41 -2.99 11.00
C ARG A 9 14.56 -3.65 10.29
N VAL A 10 14.25 -4.53 9.34
CA VAL A 10 15.26 -5.19 8.50
C VAL A 10 15.05 -4.73 7.06
N THR A 11 16.07 -4.15 6.46
CA THR A 11 16.06 -3.85 5.02
C THR A 11 16.11 -5.17 4.25
N VAL A 12 15.15 -5.37 3.36
CA VAL A 12 15.01 -6.57 2.53
C VAL A 12 15.13 -6.17 1.08
N GLN A 13 15.97 -6.89 0.34
CA GLN A 13 16.00 -6.85 -1.12
C GLN A 13 14.94 -7.84 -1.62
N GLY A 14 13.92 -7.34 -2.29
CA GLY A 14 12.90 -8.16 -2.93
C GLY A 14 13.48 -8.99 -4.06
N ALA A 15 12.75 -10.05 -4.42
CA ALA A 15 13.13 -11.03 -5.45
C ALA A 15 13.29 -10.46 -6.88
N SER A 16 13.08 -9.15 -7.03
CA SER A 16 13.06 -8.40 -8.28
C SER A 16 14.02 -7.19 -8.23
N GLY A 17 14.90 -7.15 -7.22
CA GLY A 17 15.97 -6.16 -7.08
C GLY A 17 15.60 -4.91 -6.28
N GLY A 18 14.31 -4.64 -6.05
CA GLY A 18 13.83 -3.49 -5.27
C GLY A 18 13.96 -3.67 -3.75
N VAL A 19 13.93 -2.57 -2.99
CA VAL A 19 14.15 -2.57 -1.53
C VAL A 19 12.89 -2.14 -0.75
N TYR A 20 12.60 -2.87 0.32
CA TYR A 20 11.61 -2.50 1.33
C TYR A 20 12.12 -2.87 2.73
N ARG A 21 11.40 -2.48 3.80
CA ARG A 21 11.76 -2.87 5.17
C ARG A 21 10.69 -3.78 5.75
N MET A 22 11.09 -4.88 6.36
CA MET A 22 10.22 -5.65 7.23
C MET A 22 10.13 -4.98 8.60
N ALA A 23 8.95 -5.03 9.19
CA ALA A 23 8.68 -4.54 10.54
C ALA A 23 7.74 -5.51 11.26
N ASP A 24 7.91 -5.63 12.57
CA ASP A 24 7.13 -6.58 13.38
C ASP A 24 5.76 -6.01 13.81
N ARG A 25 5.58 -4.70 13.68
CA ARG A 25 4.35 -4.00 14.07
C ARG A 25 4.07 -2.78 13.22
N LEU A 26 2.79 -2.45 13.18
CA LEU A 26 2.26 -1.23 12.58
C LEU A 26 2.75 0.02 13.34
N PRO A 27 2.89 1.17 12.66
CA PRO A 27 3.13 2.44 13.34
C PRO A 27 1.98 2.82 14.27
N GLU A 28 2.29 3.56 15.34
CA GLU A 28 1.29 3.98 16.34
C GLU A 28 0.35 5.08 15.80
N ASN A 29 0.89 5.99 14.99
CA ASN A 29 0.16 7.14 14.45
C ASN A 29 -0.15 6.92 12.97
N ILE A 30 -1.19 6.12 12.70
CA ILE A 30 -1.74 5.94 11.36
C ILE A 30 -2.89 6.94 11.18
N ASP A 31 -2.95 7.59 10.02
CA ASP A 31 -4.05 8.47 9.62
C ASP A 31 -5.43 7.81 9.89
N PRO A 32 -6.40 8.53 10.50
CA PRO A 32 -7.69 7.93 10.89
C PRO A 32 -8.46 7.27 9.75
N LEU A 33 -8.36 7.79 8.52
CA LEU A 33 -9.02 7.22 7.34
C LEU A 33 -8.37 5.91 6.93
N LEU A 34 -7.03 5.83 6.98
CA LEU A 34 -6.31 4.58 6.74
C LEU A 34 -6.53 3.58 7.87
N ARG A 35 -6.62 4.05 9.12
CA ARG A 35 -6.90 3.23 10.29
C ARG A 35 -8.25 2.52 10.18
N GLN A 36 -9.28 3.20 9.69
CA GLN A 36 -10.60 2.58 9.47
C GLN A 36 -10.55 1.40 8.49
N ILE A 37 -9.85 1.56 7.36
CA ILE A 37 -9.69 0.47 6.37
C ILE A 37 -8.89 -0.68 6.97
N LEU A 38 -7.83 -0.36 7.71
CA LEU A 38 -6.98 -1.34 8.38
C LEU A 38 -7.77 -2.17 9.40
N ASP A 39 -8.56 -1.51 10.26
CA ASP A 39 -9.38 -2.19 11.26
C ASP A 39 -10.45 -3.08 10.59
N TYR A 40 -11.08 -2.61 9.50
CA TYR A 40 -12.00 -3.42 8.69
C TYR A 40 -11.32 -4.70 8.15
N PHE A 41 -10.16 -4.56 7.54
CA PHE A 41 -9.41 -5.69 6.98
C PHE A 41 -8.95 -6.68 8.07
N LEU A 42 -8.41 -6.18 9.18
CA LEU A 42 -7.96 -7.01 10.29
C LEU A 42 -9.14 -7.69 11.00
N GLY A 43 -10.29 -7.03 11.10
CA GLY A 43 -11.53 -7.63 11.61
C GLY A 43 -11.92 -8.86 10.79
N HIS A 44 -11.97 -8.73 9.45
CA HIS A 44 -12.24 -9.85 8.56
C HIS A 44 -11.21 -10.98 8.74
N TYR A 45 -9.91 -10.64 8.77
CA TYR A 45 -8.84 -11.62 8.89
C TYR A 45 -8.93 -12.42 10.19
N ARG A 46 -9.19 -11.75 11.32
CA ARG A 46 -9.34 -12.40 12.63
C ARG A 46 -10.58 -13.29 12.71
N GLU A 47 -11.69 -12.83 12.16
CA GLU A 47 -12.96 -13.57 12.18
C GLU A 47 -12.92 -14.81 11.29
N ASN A 48 -12.27 -14.73 10.11
CA ASN A 48 -12.32 -15.76 9.08
C ASN A 48 -11.03 -16.60 9.00
N GLY A 49 -9.96 -16.21 9.70
CA GLY A 49 -8.66 -16.88 9.64
C GLY A 49 -7.98 -16.83 8.27
N ARG A 50 -8.39 -15.90 7.38
CA ARG A 50 -7.88 -15.79 6.01
C ARG A 50 -7.94 -14.36 5.49
N VAL A 51 -7.14 -14.09 4.46
CA VAL A 51 -7.20 -12.83 3.70
C VAL A 51 -8.58 -12.71 3.01
N ILE A 52 -9.11 -11.49 2.97
CA ILE A 52 -10.38 -11.17 2.31
C ILE A 52 -10.33 -11.44 0.81
N ARG A 53 -11.39 -12.00 0.21
CA ARG A 53 -11.51 -12.07 -1.25
C ARG A 53 -11.91 -10.70 -1.78
N LYS A 54 -11.44 -10.32 -2.98
CA LYS A 54 -11.82 -9.04 -3.60
C LYS A 54 -13.34 -8.84 -3.70
N ALA A 55 -14.10 -9.92 -3.89
CA ALA A 55 -15.56 -9.88 -3.99
C ALA A 55 -16.28 -9.70 -2.64
N GLU A 56 -15.59 -9.91 -1.52
CA GLU A 56 -16.13 -9.76 -0.15
C GLU A 56 -15.86 -8.38 0.44
N ILE A 57 -15.06 -7.55 -0.25
CA ILE A 57 -14.79 -6.18 0.18
C ILE A 57 -16.09 -5.38 0.05
N ASP A 58 -16.64 -4.97 1.18
CA ASP A 58 -17.78 -4.07 1.26
C ASP A 58 -17.28 -2.60 1.28
N PRO A 59 -17.46 -1.84 0.18
CA PRO A 59 -16.99 -0.46 0.12
C PRO A 59 -17.74 0.48 1.10
N LEU A 60 -18.92 0.10 1.58
CA LEU A 60 -19.70 0.95 2.50
C LEU A 60 -19.11 0.99 3.91
N ALA A 61 -18.37 -0.06 4.31
CA ALA A 61 -17.68 -0.14 5.59
C ALA A 61 -16.64 0.98 5.80
N PHE A 62 -16.15 1.59 4.72
CA PHE A 62 -15.17 2.68 4.73
C PHE A 62 -15.51 3.76 3.67
N HIS A 63 -16.81 4.06 3.49
CA HIS A 63 -17.30 4.95 2.43
C HIS A 63 -16.58 6.30 2.31
N ARG A 64 -16.17 6.91 3.45
CA ARG A 64 -15.43 8.19 3.47
C ARG A 64 -14.04 8.10 2.83
N ALA A 65 -13.47 6.91 2.79
CA ALA A 65 -12.15 6.66 2.21
C ALA A 65 -12.20 6.38 0.70
N LEU A 66 -13.37 6.08 0.12
CA LEU A 66 -13.51 5.62 -1.26
C LEU A 66 -12.85 6.52 -2.31
N PRO A 67 -12.88 7.87 -2.22
CA PRO A 67 -12.16 8.72 -3.17
C PRO A 67 -10.65 8.45 -3.20
N LYS A 68 -10.09 7.95 -2.11
CA LYS A 68 -8.66 7.68 -1.91
C LYS A 68 -8.27 6.21 -2.10
N VAL A 69 -9.25 5.33 -2.38
CA VAL A 69 -9.04 3.89 -2.54
C VAL A 69 -8.55 3.53 -3.95
N TRP A 70 -7.73 2.50 -4.05
CA TRP A 70 -7.25 1.95 -5.31
C TRP A 70 -7.08 0.44 -5.23
N ILE A 71 -7.10 -0.24 -6.39
CA ILE A 71 -6.90 -1.69 -6.51
C ILE A 71 -5.98 -1.96 -7.70
N TYR A 72 -4.93 -2.74 -7.47
CA TYR A 72 -4.07 -3.33 -8.49
C TYR A 72 -4.25 -4.85 -8.52
N GLU A 73 -4.28 -5.41 -9.72
CA GLU A 73 -4.29 -6.87 -9.94
C GLU A 73 -2.93 -7.32 -10.48
N ARG A 74 -2.38 -8.38 -9.89
CA ARG A 74 -1.20 -9.07 -10.38
C ARG A 74 -1.59 -9.96 -11.57
N MET A 75 -1.04 -9.65 -12.74
CA MET A 75 -1.21 -10.44 -13.97
C MET A 75 -0.11 -11.50 -14.11
N ALA A 76 1.12 -11.11 -13.74
CA ALA A 76 2.30 -11.95 -13.65
C ALA A 76 3.21 -11.39 -12.53
N LYS A 77 4.33 -12.07 -12.25
CA LYS A 77 5.32 -11.56 -11.29
C LYS A 77 5.75 -10.14 -11.69
N ASP A 78 5.68 -9.20 -10.76
CA ASP A 78 6.00 -7.77 -10.96
C ASP A 78 5.14 -7.04 -12.02
N GLU A 79 4.07 -7.67 -12.51
CA GLU A 79 3.16 -7.07 -13.49
C GLU A 79 1.80 -6.79 -12.85
N PHE A 80 1.53 -5.51 -12.60
CA PHE A 80 0.32 -5.05 -11.94
C PHE A 80 -0.51 -4.12 -12.83
N ILE A 81 -1.82 -4.36 -12.92
CA ILE A 81 -2.77 -3.53 -13.66
C ILE A 81 -3.69 -2.81 -12.68
N CYS A 82 -3.87 -1.50 -12.85
CA CYS A 82 -4.84 -0.74 -12.08
C CYS A 82 -6.26 -1.18 -12.46
N ARG A 83 -7.03 -1.68 -11.50
CA ARG A 83 -8.44 -2.07 -11.71
C ARG A 83 -9.42 -1.04 -11.18
N LEU A 84 -9.00 -0.27 -10.17
CA LEU A 84 -9.83 0.75 -9.55
C LEU A 84 -8.97 1.88 -9.02
N ALA A 85 -9.47 3.10 -9.15
CA ALA A 85 -8.94 4.29 -8.51
C ALA A 85 -10.09 5.23 -8.18
N GLY A 86 -10.19 5.64 -6.92
CA GLY A 86 -11.13 6.66 -6.47
C GLY A 86 -10.84 8.03 -7.09
N ASP A 87 -11.78 8.97 -6.97
CA ASP A 87 -11.70 10.27 -7.63
C ASP A 87 -10.45 11.07 -7.23
N ASP A 88 -10.09 11.10 -5.95
CA ASP A 88 -8.87 11.79 -5.48
C ASP A 88 -7.63 11.16 -6.09
N VAL A 89 -7.55 9.82 -6.11
CA VAL A 89 -6.42 9.10 -6.72
C VAL A 89 -6.33 9.42 -8.21
N ARG A 90 -7.46 9.46 -8.92
CA ARG A 90 -7.53 9.81 -10.34
C ARG A 90 -7.07 11.25 -10.60
N SER A 91 -7.43 12.19 -9.72
CA SER A 91 -7.06 13.61 -9.85
C SER A 91 -5.55 13.89 -9.78
N MET A 92 -4.76 12.90 -9.35
CA MET A 92 -3.30 12.98 -9.33
C MET A 92 -2.64 12.69 -10.69
N TYR A 93 -3.44 12.31 -11.70
CA TYR A 93 -2.96 11.97 -13.04
C TYR A 93 -3.76 12.74 -14.09
N ASP A 94 -3.09 13.26 -15.11
CA ASP A 94 -3.68 13.99 -16.24
C ASP A 94 -4.28 13.04 -17.30
N ARG A 95 -4.27 11.73 -17.02
CA ARG A 95 -4.80 10.68 -17.89
C ARG A 95 -5.57 9.62 -17.09
N PRO A 96 -6.50 8.89 -17.72
CA PRO A 96 -7.10 7.70 -17.11
C PRO A 96 -6.04 6.66 -16.75
N ILE A 97 -6.07 6.18 -15.49
CA ILE A 97 -5.11 5.19 -14.99
C ILE A 97 -5.68 3.78 -14.86
N VAL A 98 -7.01 3.61 -14.85
CA VAL A 98 -7.63 2.29 -14.83
C VAL A 98 -7.29 1.56 -16.13
N GLY A 99 -6.87 0.30 -16.02
CA GLY A 99 -6.34 -0.51 -17.11
C GLY A 99 -4.86 -0.30 -17.42
N CYS A 100 -4.21 0.72 -16.83
CA CYS A 100 -2.78 0.94 -17.02
C CYS A 100 -1.94 0.02 -16.15
N SER A 101 -0.76 -0.35 -16.69
CA SER A 101 0.30 -0.99 -15.92
C SER A 101 0.86 -0.03 -14.87
N LEU A 102 0.99 -0.49 -13.63
CA LEU A 102 1.57 0.26 -12.52
C LEU A 102 2.99 0.74 -12.85
N ALA A 103 3.78 -0.08 -13.56
CA ALA A 103 5.12 0.31 -14.01
C ALA A 103 5.11 1.54 -14.95
N LYS A 104 4.05 1.73 -15.74
CA LYS A 104 3.88 2.91 -16.61
C LYS A 104 3.41 4.16 -15.85
N LEU A 105 2.97 4.01 -14.61
CA LEU A 105 2.50 5.10 -13.75
C LEU A 105 3.59 5.60 -12.78
N ILE A 106 4.76 4.96 -12.76
CA ILE A 106 5.86 5.21 -11.82
C ILE A 106 7.11 5.63 -12.60
N ARG A 107 7.79 6.70 -12.14
CA ARG A 107 9.09 7.13 -12.65
C ARG A 107 10.14 6.03 -12.49
N THR A 108 10.88 5.78 -13.58
CA THR A 108 11.74 4.61 -13.81
C THR A 108 12.66 4.19 -12.66
N PRO A 109 13.37 5.09 -11.94
CA PRO A 109 14.31 4.66 -10.90
C PRO A 109 13.65 3.90 -9.74
N ASN A 110 12.36 4.16 -9.47
CA ASN A 110 11.67 3.61 -8.31
C ASN A 110 10.72 2.47 -8.63
N ALA A 111 10.52 2.13 -9.92
CA ALA A 111 9.63 1.05 -10.33
C ALA A 111 10.00 -0.30 -9.69
N PRO A 112 11.29 -0.71 -9.62
CA PRO A 112 11.67 -1.97 -8.99
C PRO A 112 11.26 -2.06 -7.53
N ASP A 113 11.46 -1.00 -6.73
CA ASP A 113 11.10 -0.98 -5.30
C ASP A 113 9.58 -1.13 -5.09
N VAL A 114 8.79 -0.50 -5.94
CA VAL A 114 7.33 -0.56 -5.83
C VAL A 114 6.82 -1.94 -6.23
N MET A 115 7.33 -2.51 -7.34
CA MET A 115 6.95 -3.87 -7.75
C MET A 115 7.34 -4.89 -6.67
N ALA A 116 8.57 -4.82 -6.17
CA ALA A 116 9.07 -5.69 -5.12
C ALA A 116 8.21 -5.64 -3.85
N HIS A 117 7.76 -4.44 -3.45
CA HIS A 117 6.88 -4.29 -2.28
C HIS A 117 5.49 -4.88 -2.50
N HIS A 118 4.88 -4.66 -3.68
CA HIS A 118 3.58 -5.25 -4.03
C HIS A 118 3.66 -6.78 -4.14
N GLU A 119 4.73 -7.30 -4.75
CA GLU A 119 4.96 -8.74 -4.88
C GLU A 119 5.18 -9.39 -3.51
N ALA A 120 5.91 -8.72 -2.60
CA ALA A 120 6.14 -9.21 -1.26
C ALA A 120 4.83 -9.28 -0.43
N ILE A 121 3.96 -8.29 -0.55
CA ILE A 121 2.62 -8.27 0.08
C ILE A 121 1.79 -9.48 -0.33
N LEU A 122 1.87 -9.91 -1.59
CA LEU A 122 1.11 -11.06 -2.08
C LEU A 122 1.78 -12.41 -1.78
N SER A 123 3.11 -12.47 -1.85
CA SER A 123 3.88 -13.70 -1.64
C SER A 123 3.97 -14.10 -0.17
N MET A 124 4.07 -13.10 0.71
CA MET A 124 3.98 -13.25 2.15
C MET A 124 2.87 -12.31 2.60
N PRO A 125 1.60 -12.78 2.63
CA PRO A 125 0.45 -11.97 3.00
C PRO A 125 0.73 -11.08 4.21
N GLY A 126 0.77 -9.78 3.94
CA GLY A 126 1.27 -8.78 4.87
C GLY A 126 0.71 -7.40 4.56
N ILE A 127 0.78 -6.52 5.54
CA ILE A 127 0.33 -5.14 5.43
C ILE A 127 1.50 -4.31 4.93
N GLY A 128 1.35 -3.73 3.75
CA GLY A 128 2.23 -2.68 3.29
C GLY A 128 1.82 -1.36 3.91
N TYR A 129 2.79 -0.63 4.47
CA TYR A 129 2.57 0.72 4.98
C TYR A 129 3.68 1.62 4.50
N MET A 130 3.32 2.74 3.89
CA MET A 130 4.27 3.72 3.38
C MET A 130 4.01 5.09 4.00
N THR A 131 5.08 5.79 4.32
CA THR A 131 5.06 7.19 4.79
C THR A 131 6.01 8.04 3.95
N GLY A 132 5.72 9.34 3.86
CA GLY A 132 6.54 10.32 3.16
C GLY A 132 5.87 10.75 1.86
N ARG A 133 6.67 11.01 0.83
CA ARG A 133 6.13 11.51 -0.44
C ARG A 133 5.39 10.40 -1.20
N VAL A 134 4.07 10.46 -1.21
CA VAL A 134 3.20 9.59 -2.01
C VAL A 134 2.96 10.25 -3.37
N TYR A 135 2.82 9.45 -4.43
CA TYR A 135 2.79 9.92 -5.81
C TYR A 135 4.04 10.69 -6.28
N LEU A 136 5.15 10.73 -5.50
CA LEU A 136 6.47 11.22 -5.96
C LEU A 136 6.91 10.57 -7.29
N GLN A 137 6.40 9.37 -7.51
CA GLN A 137 6.67 8.55 -8.66
C GLN A 137 5.68 8.76 -9.80
N SER A 138 4.53 9.42 -9.57
CA SER A 138 3.70 9.85 -10.67
C SER A 138 4.47 10.90 -11.48
N LEU A 139 4.23 10.95 -12.79
CA LEU A 139 4.96 11.87 -13.65
C LEU A 139 4.62 13.34 -13.35
N GLU A 140 3.50 13.61 -12.66
CA GLU A 140 2.79 14.88 -12.75
C GLU A 140 2.62 15.59 -11.39
N ARG A 141 2.28 14.89 -10.28
CA ARG A 141 2.03 15.50 -8.96
C ARG A 141 2.48 14.61 -7.80
N PHE A 142 2.91 15.19 -6.68
CA PHE A 142 3.18 14.45 -5.44
C PHE A 142 2.53 15.12 -4.23
N GLY A 143 2.22 14.30 -3.22
CA GLY A 143 1.76 14.75 -1.90
C GLY A 143 2.64 14.16 -0.80
N ILE A 144 2.59 14.73 0.40
CA ILE A 144 3.16 14.11 1.59
C ILE A 144 2.04 13.41 2.34
N GLY A 145 2.27 12.15 2.72
CA GLY A 145 1.29 11.42 3.48
C GLY A 145 1.62 9.95 3.64
N GLU A 146 0.57 9.16 3.64
CA GLU A 146 0.56 7.77 4.05
C GLU A 146 -0.13 6.91 3.01
N ARG A 147 0.35 5.70 2.80
CA ARG A 147 -0.28 4.71 1.92
C ARG A 147 -0.36 3.37 2.61
N LEU A 148 -1.58 2.86 2.70
CA LEU A 148 -1.87 1.51 3.17
C LEU A 148 -2.01 0.59 1.95
N LEU A 149 -1.43 -0.59 2.02
CA LEU A 149 -1.49 -1.63 1.00
C LEU A 149 -1.85 -2.95 1.67
N LEU A 150 -2.89 -3.61 1.18
CA LEU A 150 -3.50 -4.80 1.74
C LEU A 150 -3.63 -5.87 0.65
N PRO A 151 -3.40 -7.14 0.96
CA PRO A 151 -3.63 -8.23 0.02
C PRO A 151 -5.14 -8.52 -0.06
N ALA A 152 -5.58 -9.02 -1.21
CA ALA A 152 -6.87 -9.65 -1.39
C ALA A 152 -6.77 -10.85 -2.33
N LEU A 153 -7.61 -11.84 -2.07
CA LEU A 153 -7.65 -13.10 -2.82
C LEU A 153 -8.52 -12.97 -4.08
N GLY A 154 -8.14 -13.73 -5.11
CA GLY A 154 -9.01 -14.05 -6.24
C GLY A 154 -10.09 -15.08 -5.89
N THR A 155 -10.92 -15.40 -6.88
CA THR A 155 -11.98 -16.42 -6.75
C THR A 155 -11.42 -17.81 -6.51
N ASP A 156 -10.21 -18.07 -7.01
CA ASP A 156 -9.42 -19.30 -6.83
C ASP A 156 -8.72 -19.37 -5.45
N GLY A 157 -8.89 -18.36 -4.60
CA GLY A 157 -8.24 -18.30 -3.29
C GLY A 157 -6.77 -17.87 -3.33
N THR A 158 -6.22 -17.53 -4.49
CA THR A 158 -4.83 -17.08 -4.63
C THR A 158 -4.69 -15.58 -4.32
N PRO A 159 -3.65 -15.13 -3.58
CA PRO A 159 -3.34 -13.72 -3.45
C PRO A 159 -3.06 -13.11 -4.83
N ARG A 160 -3.91 -12.17 -5.24
CA ARG A 160 -3.91 -11.63 -6.61
C ARG A 160 -4.05 -10.12 -6.65
N PHE A 161 -4.69 -9.52 -5.64
CA PHE A 161 -4.97 -8.10 -5.62
C PHE A 161 -4.21 -7.42 -4.50
N VAL A 162 -3.63 -6.27 -4.79
CA VAL A 162 -3.18 -5.32 -3.78
C VAL A 162 -4.16 -4.15 -3.82
N TRP A 163 -4.78 -3.84 -2.70
CA TRP A 163 -5.71 -2.74 -2.56
C TRP A 163 -5.37 -1.89 -1.36
N GLY A 164 -5.92 -0.69 -1.28
CA GLY A 164 -5.75 0.15 -0.12
C GLY A 164 -6.11 1.58 -0.42
N ALA A 165 -5.58 2.50 0.38
CA ALA A 165 -5.86 3.91 0.24
C ALA A 165 -4.61 4.76 0.43
N THR A 166 -4.68 6.00 -0.01
CA THR A 166 -3.61 6.98 0.17
C THR A 166 -4.16 8.24 0.81
N SER A 167 -3.75 8.50 2.06
CA SER A 167 -4.00 9.78 2.72
C SER A 167 -2.84 10.72 2.39
N TYR A 168 -3.13 11.95 1.99
CA TYR A 168 -2.10 12.92 1.64
C TYR A 168 -2.60 14.34 1.79
N HIS A 169 -1.65 15.23 2.04
CA HIS A 169 -1.83 16.67 1.93
C HIS A 169 -0.92 17.20 0.83
N PHE A 170 -1.40 18.23 0.13
CA PHE A 170 -0.57 18.96 -0.82
C PHE A 170 0.37 19.86 -0.03
N GLU A 171 1.67 19.68 -0.22
CA GLU A 171 2.65 20.68 0.17
C GLU A 171 3.27 21.26 -1.10
N THR A 172 3.35 22.59 -1.15
CA THR A 172 4.14 23.29 -2.16
C THR A 172 5.62 23.14 -1.77
N VAL A 173 6.24 22.06 -2.22
CA VAL A 173 7.67 21.87 -2.00
C VAL A 173 8.44 22.69 -3.04
N GLY A 174 9.34 23.55 -2.58
CA GLY A 174 10.25 24.31 -3.46
C GLY A 174 11.12 23.38 -4.31
N GLN A 175 11.51 23.84 -5.51
CA GLN A 175 12.21 23.04 -6.54
C GLN A 175 13.51 22.36 -6.05
N ASP A 176 14.11 22.83 -4.96
CA ASP A 176 15.43 22.39 -4.46
C ASP A 176 15.39 21.50 -3.19
N ALA A 177 14.20 21.04 -2.75
CA ALA A 177 14.14 20.20 -1.56
C ALA A 177 14.79 18.82 -1.81
N ILE A 178 15.77 18.44 -0.98
CA ILE A 178 16.36 17.10 -0.99
C ILE A 178 15.23 16.06 -0.86
N LEU A 179 15.12 15.20 -1.87
CA LEU A 179 14.01 14.26 -1.98
C LEU A 179 14.29 12.96 -1.21
N GLU A 180 13.98 12.92 0.09
CA GLU A 180 14.01 11.66 0.83
C GLU A 180 13.02 10.64 0.25
N GLN A 181 13.47 9.38 0.10
CA GLN A 181 12.65 8.29 -0.40
C GLN A 181 11.53 7.92 0.59
N PRO A 182 10.37 7.44 0.10
CA PRO A 182 9.30 6.97 0.98
C PRO A 182 9.78 5.81 1.86
N ASN A 183 9.39 5.82 3.12
CA ASN A 183 9.65 4.70 4.02
C ASN A 183 8.61 3.60 3.73
N ARG A 184 9.04 2.46 3.17
CA ARG A 184 8.20 1.30 2.84
C ARG A 184 8.36 0.21 3.88
N LEU A 185 7.28 -0.07 4.61
CA LEU A 185 7.20 -1.16 5.56
C LEU A 185 6.35 -2.29 5.01
N LEU A 186 6.74 -3.53 5.30
CA LEU A 186 5.94 -4.73 5.20
C LEU A 186 5.82 -5.34 6.59
N ILE A 187 4.59 -5.53 7.05
CA ILE A 187 4.26 -6.17 8.32
C ILE A 187 3.55 -7.49 8.00
N PRO A 188 4.21 -8.65 8.14
CA PRO A 188 3.57 -9.96 7.89
C PRO A 188 2.30 -10.15 8.75
N LEU A 189 1.23 -10.71 8.18
CA LEU A 189 0.00 -10.95 8.94
C LEU A 189 0.21 -11.94 10.09
N ALA A 190 1.16 -12.88 9.92
CA ALA A 190 1.56 -13.82 10.98
C ALA A 190 2.02 -13.11 12.26
N ASN A 191 2.60 -11.91 12.14
CA ASN A 191 3.04 -11.10 13.29
C ASN A 191 1.87 -10.39 14.00
N LEU A 192 0.70 -10.30 13.35
CA LEU A 192 -0.50 -9.63 13.86
C LEU A 192 -1.55 -10.59 14.41
N SER A 193 -1.41 -11.89 14.14
CA SER A 193 -2.22 -12.98 14.71
C SER A 193 -1.73 -13.45 16.09
N ALA A 194 -0.58 -12.99 16.54
CA ALA A 194 -0.12 -13.19 17.91
C ALA A 194 -0.77 -12.13 18.82
N ASP A 195 -2.03 -12.30 19.18
CA ASP A 195 -2.55 -11.56 20.32
C ASP A 195 -1.85 -12.07 21.59
N PRO A 196 -1.35 -11.18 22.47
CA PRO A 196 -1.12 -11.54 23.85
C PRO A 196 -2.50 -11.76 24.48
N SER A 197 -2.79 -13.02 24.79
CA SER A 197 -3.85 -13.41 25.72
C SER A 197 -3.82 -12.58 27.01
#